data_AF-A0A7J5LM70-F1
#
_entry.id   AF-A0A7J5LM70-F1
#
_cell.length_a   1.000
_cell.length_b   1.000
_cell.length_c   1.000
_cell.angle_alpha   90.00
_cell.angle_beta   90.00
_cell.angle_gamma   90.00
#
_symmetry.space_group_name_H-M   'P 1'
#
loop_
_entity.id
_entity.type
_entity.pdbx_description
1 polymer ?
#
loop_
_entity_poly.entity_id
_entity_poly.type
_entity_poly.pdbx_seq_one_letter_code
_entity_poly.pdbx_strand_id
1 'polypeptide(L)'
;MELIVNLSVISVFIGLWMYARYWRRMCGKAFCQYAAACCGREEREKLMRYAIIAGNRHAPLLYALTYPERFDKARPLRLFEFRGIRCVFAGYYFPQRYENWLCDDQSGFVRKVYDFKEGRDPCRNCFSQAFRVLSVTGDVTAMFMPCSTSRRYHRRFSGIAAFLESGGYARSGLDLICITEDRESKHTSERRSGVDTANYMMAMGLRGKRVVIVDDLLTSGDSLLEYAHNLERVGAIVTGAVFLARTFRMPSPATVRRVVWKHHLSALLTGK
;
A
#
# COMPACT_ATOMS: atom_id res chain seq x y z
N MET A 1 52.19 3.57 -39.36
CA MET A 1 51.00 3.19 -40.16
C MET A 1 50.01 2.39 -39.30
N GLU A 2 50.40 1.26 -38.72
CA GLU A 2 49.51 0.43 -37.88
C GLU A 2 48.90 1.15 -36.68
N LEU A 3 49.67 2.00 -35.98
CA LEU A 3 49.17 2.75 -34.81
C LEU A 3 48.03 3.73 -35.18
N ILE A 4 48.13 4.36 -36.35
CA ILE A 4 47.14 5.33 -36.85
C ILE A 4 45.87 4.60 -37.30
N VAL A 5 46.02 3.44 -37.95
CA VAL A 5 44.90 2.57 -38.33
C VAL A 5 44.19 2.00 -37.10
N ASN A 6 44.92 1.60 -36.06
CA ASN A 6 44.32 1.10 -34.82
C ASN A 6 43.54 2.20 -34.08
N LEU A 7 44.08 3.43 -34.02
CA LEU A 7 43.40 4.58 -33.41
C LEU A 7 42.12 4.99 -34.15
N SER A 8 42.12 4.94 -35.49
CA SER A 8 40.94 5.26 -36.28
C SER A 8 39.84 4.21 -36.10
N VAL A 9 40.19 2.92 -36.09
CA VAL A 9 39.26 1.82 -35.82
C VAL A 9 38.64 1.94 -34.43
N ILE A 10 39.45 2.19 -33.39
CA ILE A 10 38.95 2.40 -32.01
C ILE A 10 37.98 3.58 -31.96
N SER A 11 38.30 4.69 -32.63
CA SER A 11 37.44 5.88 -32.67
C SER A 11 36.08 5.60 -33.31
N VAL A 12 36.03 4.80 -34.38
CA VAL A 12 34.78 4.34 -35.01
C VAL A 12 33.97 3.48 -34.04
N PHE A 13 34.60 2.52 -33.35
CA PHE A 13 33.90 1.70 -32.35
C PHE A 13 33.34 2.53 -31.19
N ILE A 14 34.09 3.52 -30.70
CA ILE A 14 33.60 4.46 -29.68
C ILE A 14 32.41 5.26 -30.21
N GLY A 15 32.48 5.77 -31.45
CA GLY A 15 31.40 6.49 -32.11
C GLY A 15 30.12 5.66 -32.24
N LEU A 16 30.23 4.42 -32.72
CA LEU A 16 29.12 3.46 -32.81
C LEU A 16 28.54 3.13 -31.43
N TRP A 17 29.40 2.94 -30.42
CA TRP A 17 28.95 2.69 -29.05
C TRP A 17 28.19 3.88 -28.46
N MET A 18 28.68 5.11 -28.68
CA MET A 18 28.00 6.34 -28.27
C MET A 18 26.65 6.51 -28.98
N TYR A 19 26.60 6.27 -30.29
CA TYR A 19 25.38 6.33 -31.09
C TYR A 19 24.35 5.30 -30.61
N ALA A 20 24.76 4.05 -30.42
CA ALA A 20 23.89 3.00 -29.87
C ALA A 20 23.40 3.34 -28.46
N ARG A 21 24.26 3.93 -27.61
CA ARG A 21 23.89 4.39 -26.26
C ARG A 21 22.90 5.55 -26.30
N TYR A 22 23.05 6.47 -27.24
CA TYR A 22 22.13 7.58 -27.46
C TYR A 22 20.73 7.06 -27.81
N TRP A 23 20.63 6.23 -28.85
CA TRP A 23 19.33 5.66 -29.27
C TRP A 23 18.69 4.79 -28.20
N ARG A 24 19.47 3.97 -27.50
CA ARG A 24 18.98 3.19 -26.36
C ARG A 24 18.32 4.09 -25.31
N ARG A 25 18.96 5.22 -24.96
CA ARG A 25 18.39 6.18 -24.01
C ARG A 25 17.13 6.85 -24.55
N MET A 26 17.09 7.19 -25.84
CA MET A 26 15.91 7.80 -26.48
C MET A 26 14.72 6.84 -26.52
N CYS A 27 14.92 5.59 -26.95
CA CYS A 27 13.90 4.55 -26.91
C CYS A 27 13.39 4.33 -25.47
N GLY A 28 14.30 4.27 -24.49
CA GLY A 28 13.92 4.11 -23.09
C GLY A 28 13.06 5.26 -22.55
N LYS A 29 13.27 6.50 -23.01
CA LYS A 29 12.41 7.65 -22.67
C LYS A 29 11.05 7.53 -23.33
N ALA A 30 11.00 7.25 -24.65
CA ALA A 30 9.76 7.12 -25.40
C ALA A 30 8.86 6.01 -24.83
N PHE A 31 9.43 4.83 -24.56
CA PHE A 31 8.68 3.73 -23.94
C PHE A 31 8.12 4.10 -22.56
N CYS A 32 8.88 4.85 -21.75
CA CYS A 32 8.41 5.27 -20.43
C CYS A 32 7.29 6.31 -20.51
N GLN A 33 7.35 7.25 -21.47
CA GLN A 33 6.30 8.23 -21.69
C GLN A 33 5.02 7.58 -22.20
N TYR A 34 5.15 6.68 -23.18
CA TYR A 34 4.01 5.95 -23.72
C TYR A 34 3.39 5.05 -22.64
N ALA A 35 4.20 4.35 -21.84
CA ALA A 35 3.72 3.58 -20.69
C ALA A 35 3.02 4.43 -19.62
N ALA A 36 3.38 5.70 -19.46
CA ALA A 36 2.69 6.59 -18.53
C ALA A 36 1.34 7.06 -19.09
N ALA A 37 1.20 7.17 -20.41
CA ALA A 37 -0.04 7.53 -21.07
C ALA A 37 -1.01 6.35 -21.29
N CYS A 38 -0.50 5.11 -21.35
CA CYS A 38 -1.32 3.91 -21.52
C CYS A 38 -2.12 3.56 -20.26
N CYS A 39 -3.43 3.37 -20.40
CA CYS A 39 -4.28 2.84 -19.34
C CYS A 39 -4.23 1.30 -19.24
N GLY A 40 -3.92 0.61 -20.34
CA GLY A 40 -3.88 -0.85 -20.41
C GLY A 40 -2.73 -1.44 -19.58
N ARG A 41 -3.06 -2.29 -18.61
CA ARG A 41 -2.08 -2.86 -17.67
C ARG A 41 -0.99 -3.68 -18.36
N GLU A 42 -1.37 -4.52 -19.33
CA GLU A 42 -0.46 -5.39 -20.07
C GLU A 42 0.47 -4.63 -21.01
N GLU A 43 -0.08 -3.67 -21.77
CA GLU A 43 0.71 -2.81 -22.67
C GLU A 43 1.73 -2.00 -21.87
N ARG A 44 1.27 -1.41 -20.77
CA ARG A 44 2.10 -0.69 -19.81
C ARG A 44 3.23 -1.59 -19.31
N GLU A 45 2.96 -2.86 -18.96
CA GLU A 45 4.00 -3.80 -18.56
C GLU A 45 5.07 -3.98 -19.64
N LYS A 46 4.65 -4.28 -20.87
CA LYS A 46 5.54 -4.55 -21.99
C LYS A 46 6.47 -3.36 -22.26
N LEU A 47 5.91 -2.16 -22.31
CA LEU A 47 6.64 -0.92 -22.54
C LEU A 47 7.63 -0.62 -21.42
N MET A 48 7.21 -0.79 -20.16
CA MET A 48 8.09 -0.59 -19.01
C MET A 48 9.24 -1.58 -18.99
N ARG A 49 9.03 -2.85 -19.37
CA ARG A 49 10.10 -3.84 -19.49
C ARG A 49 11.16 -3.37 -20.49
N TYR A 50 10.77 -2.91 -21.67
CA TYR A 50 11.70 -2.36 -22.65
C TYR A 50 12.40 -1.10 -22.14
N ALA A 51 11.69 -0.19 -21.48
CA ALA A 51 12.26 1.01 -20.88
C ALA A 51 13.30 0.68 -19.78
N ILE A 52 13.06 -0.36 -18.99
CA ILE A 52 13.97 -0.84 -17.94
C ILE A 52 15.24 -1.46 -18.56
N ILE A 53 15.09 -2.30 -19.59
CA ILE A 53 16.23 -2.89 -20.33
C ILE A 53 17.06 -1.79 -21.00
N ALA A 54 16.41 -0.75 -21.53
CA ALA A 54 17.05 0.43 -22.08
C ALA A 54 17.74 1.32 -21.03
N GLY A 55 17.54 1.06 -19.74
CA GLY A 55 18.19 1.77 -18.63
C GLY A 55 17.50 3.07 -18.21
N ASN A 56 16.21 3.23 -18.49
CA ASN A 56 15.44 4.38 -18.01
C ASN A 56 15.34 4.37 -16.46
N ARG A 57 15.54 5.53 -15.82
CA ARG A 57 15.54 5.67 -14.36
C ARG A 57 14.14 5.63 -13.72
N HIS A 58 13.11 6.08 -14.43
CA HIS A 58 11.72 6.15 -13.96
C HIS A 58 10.92 4.90 -14.26
N ALA A 59 11.31 4.12 -15.28
CA ALA A 59 10.60 2.90 -15.66
C ALA A 59 10.49 1.86 -14.52
N PRO A 60 11.51 1.63 -13.66
CA PRO A 60 11.36 0.76 -12.49
C PRO A 60 10.29 1.26 -11.50
N LEU A 61 10.15 2.57 -11.34
CA LEU A 61 9.14 3.18 -10.48
C LEU A 61 7.75 2.88 -11.02
N LEU A 62 7.53 3.19 -12.31
CA LEU A 62 6.26 2.96 -12.96
C LEU A 62 5.85 1.48 -12.91
N TYR A 63 6.82 0.60 -13.16
CA TYR A 63 6.60 -0.86 -13.15
C TYR A 63 6.11 -1.37 -11.79
N ALA A 64 6.72 -0.88 -10.70
CA ALA A 64 6.30 -1.27 -9.37
C ALA A 64 4.92 -0.71 -9.00
N LEU A 65 4.57 0.49 -9.47
CA LEU A 65 3.24 1.06 -9.26
C LEU A 65 2.17 0.29 -10.04
N THR A 66 2.46 -0.19 -11.24
CA THR A 66 1.48 -0.99 -12.02
C THR A 66 1.29 -2.40 -11.46
N TYR A 67 2.34 -3.00 -10.87
CA TYR A 67 2.31 -4.35 -10.30
C TYR A 67 2.78 -4.37 -8.84
N PRO A 68 2.09 -3.68 -7.92
CA PRO A 68 2.46 -3.63 -6.51
C PRO A 68 2.50 -5.04 -5.89
N GLU A 69 1.65 -5.94 -6.38
CA GLU A 69 1.63 -7.33 -5.97
C GLU A 69 2.97 -8.02 -6.23
N ARG A 70 3.74 -7.68 -7.26
CA ARG A 70 5.04 -8.35 -7.48
C ARG A 70 6.08 -8.01 -6.41
N PHE A 71 5.82 -6.99 -5.58
CA PHE A 71 6.79 -6.44 -4.63
C PHE A 71 6.32 -6.42 -3.17
N ASP A 72 5.02 -6.46 -2.91
CA ASP A 72 4.50 -6.66 -1.56
C ASP A 72 4.30 -8.16 -1.28
N LYS A 73 4.40 -8.59 -0.03
CA LYS A 73 4.03 -9.94 0.39
C LYS A 73 2.52 -10.07 0.61
N ALA A 74 1.89 -8.99 1.08
CA ALA A 74 0.46 -8.95 1.32
C ALA A 74 -0.29 -8.59 0.03
N ARG A 75 -1.54 -9.07 -0.13
CA ARG A 75 -2.39 -8.85 -1.31
C ARG A 75 -3.75 -8.29 -0.89
N PRO A 76 -4.34 -7.38 -1.70
CA PRO A 76 -5.72 -6.94 -1.48
C PRO A 76 -6.66 -8.15 -1.40
N LEU A 77 -7.59 -8.11 -0.44
CA LEU A 77 -8.62 -9.11 -0.21
C LEU A 77 -8.07 -10.54 -0.07
N ARG A 78 -6.85 -10.68 0.46
CA ARG A 78 -6.31 -11.96 0.90
C ARG A 78 -5.83 -11.86 2.33
N LEU A 79 -6.02 -12.95 3.07
CA LEU A 79 -5.51 -13.10 4.41
C LEU A 79 -3.98 -13.07 4.40
N PHE A 80 -3.40 -12.30 5.30
CA PHE A 80 -1.97 -12.36 5.61
C PHE A 80 -1.77 -12.18 7.11
N GLU A 81 -0.65 -12.69 7.63
CA GLU A 81 -0.32 -12.51 9.03
C GLU A 81 0.65 -11.34 9.20
N PHE A 82 0.36 -10.47 10.17
CA PHE A 82 1.24 -9.39 10.59
C PHE A 82 1.56 -9.57 12.07
N ARG A 83 2.75 -10.15 12.35
CA ARG A 83 3.25 -10.40 13.72
C ARG A 83 2.22 -11.08 14.62
N GLY A 84 1.66 -12.22 14.19
CA GLY A 84 0.64 -12.97 14.93
C GLY A 84 -0.81 -12.51 14.71
N ILE A 85 -1.04 -11.32 14.12
CA ILE A 85 -2.39 -10.82 13.87
C ILE A 85 -2.81 -11.14 12.43
N ARG A 86 -3.96 -11.79 12.28
CA ARG A 86 -4.59 -12.05 10.98
C ARG A 86 -5.14 -10.75 10.39
N CYS A 87 -4.65 -10.34 9.24
CA CYS A 87 -4.98 -9.07 8.62
C CYS A 87 -5.58 -9.25 7.21
N VAL A 88 -6.47 -8.34 6.84
CA VAL A 88 -7.00 -8.19 5.48
C VAL A 88 -7.06 -6.70 5.13
N PHE A 89 -6.79 -6.34 3.87
CA PHE A 89 -6.96 -4.98 3.38
C PHE A 89 -7.64 -4.96 2.01
N ALA A 90 -8.39 -3.91 1.67
CA ALA A 90 -9.17 -3.89 0.43
C ALA A 90 -8.39 -3.42 -0.82
N GLY A 91 -7.36 -2.58 -0.66
CA GLY A 91 -6.55 -2.12 -1.80
C GLY A 91 -5.25 -1.41 -1.42
N TYR A 92 -4.40 -1.12 -2.41
CA TYR A 92 -3.16 -0.39 -2.18
C TYR A 92 -3.42 1.12 -2.13
N TYR A 93 -2.87 1.77 -1.12
CA TYR A 93 -2.75 3.22 -1.07
C TYR A 93 -1.37 3.63 -1.59
N PHE A 94 -1.36 4.59 -2.51
CA PHE A 94 -0.14 5.17 -3.05
C PHE A 94 0.02 6.59 -2.51
N PRO A 95 1.18 6.93 -1.91
CA PRO A 95 1.45 8.29 -1.46
C PRO A 95 1.31 9.33 -2.58
N GLN A 96 0.87 10.54 -2.24
CA GLN A 96 0.57 11.64 -3.17
C GLN A 96 1.70 11.97 -4.15
N ARG A 97 2.97 11.80 -3.76
CA ARG A 97 4.13 11.99 -4.66
C ARG A 97 4.10 11.12 -5.93
N TYR A 98 3.28 10.08 -5.96
CA TYR A 98 3.12 9.18 -7.11
C TYR A 98 1.86 9.46 -7.92
N GLU A 99 1.03 10.44 -7.54
CA GLU A 99 -0.27 10.73 -8.16
C GLU A 99 -0.20 10.85 -9.68
N ASN A 100 0.79 11.57 -10.21
CA ASN A 100 1.00 11.75 -11.66
C ASN A 100 1.39 10.46 -12.42
N TRP A 101 1.65 9.37 -11.71
CA TRP A 101 2.04 8.09 -12.28
C TRP A 101 0.95 7.02 -12.13
N LEU A 102 -0.15 7.30 -11.42
CA LEU A 102 -1.23 6.34 -11.19
C LEU A 102 -2.15 6.25 -12.41
N CYS A 103 -2.71 5.07 -12.67
CA CYS A 103 -3.86 4.98 -13.58
C CYS A 103 -5.16 5.41 -12.89
N ASP A 104 -6.22 5.64 -13.67
CA ASP A 104 -7.51 6.12 -13.17
C ASP A 104 -8.10 5.24 -12.06
N ASP A 105 -8.00 3.93 -12.17
CA ASP A 105 -8.48 2.99 -11.13
C ASP A 105 -7.72 3.17 -9.80
N GLN A 106 -6.40 3.35 -9.88
CA GLN A 106 -5.55 3.56 -8.69
C GLN A 106 -5.85 4.91 -8.05
N SER A 107 -5.95 5.96 -8.87
CA SER A 107 -6.34 7.30 -8.42
C SER A 107 -7.73 7.31 -7.82
N GLY A 108 -8.67 6.58 -8.41
CA GLY A 108 -10.04 6.41 -7.90
C GLY A 108 -10.07 5.73 -6.54
N PHE A 109 -9.27 4.66 -6.35
CA PHE A 109 -9.17 4.01 -5.04
C PHE A 109 -8.49 4.91 -3.99
N VAL A 110 -7.43 5.63 -4.35
CA VAL A 110 -6.78 6.60 -3.46
C VAL A 110 -7.78 7.70 -3.04
N ARG A 111 -8.62 8.19 -3.97
CA ARG A 111 -9.69 9.13 -3.66
C ARG A 111 -10.70 8.55 -2.65
N LYS A 112 -11.12 7.29 -2.82
CA LYS A 112 -11.99 6.60 -1.83
C LYS A 112 -11.38 6.58 -0.43
N VAL A 113 -10.07 6.38 -0.30
CA VAL A 113 -9.39 6.45 1.01
C VAL A 113 -9.50 7.85 1.63
N TYR A 114 -9.36 8.92 0.83
CA TYR A 114 -9.57 10.27 1.32
C TYR A 114 -11.04 10.55 1.67
N ASP A 115 -11.99 10.09 0.86
CA ASP A 115 -13.42 10.22 1.13
C ASP A 115 -13.82 9.50 2.42
N PHE A 116 -13.26 8.32 2.69
CA PHE A 116 -13.43 7.62 3.95
C PHE A 116 -12.87 8.41 5.14
N LYS A 117 -11.64 8.94 5.01
CA LYS A 117 -11.02 9.76 6.07
C LYS A 117 -11.85 10.98 6.45
N GLU A 118 -12.51 11.59 5.47
CA GLU A 118 -13.40 12.73 5.65
C GLU A 118 -14.85 12.35 5.99
N GLY A 119 -15.16 11.06 6.12
CA GLY A 119 -16.50 10.58 6.46
C GLY A 119 -17.54 10.75 5.34
N ARG A 120 -17.10 10.98 4.09
CA ARG A 120 -17.98 11.13 2.92
C ARG A 120 -18.47 9.78 2.40
N ASP A 121 -17.61 8.77 2.39
CA ASP A 121 -17.97 7.40 1.98
C ASP A 121 -17.48 6.38 3.02
N PRO A 122 -18.37 5.64 3.70
CA PRO A 122 -17.99 4.59 4.66
C PRO A 122 -17.32 3.37 4.02
N CYS A 123 -17.18 3.31 2.68
CA CYS A 123 -16.50 2.24 1.95
C CYS A 123 -17.05 0.84 2.25
N ARG A 124 -18.38 0.73 2.38
CA ARG A 124 -19.12 -0.48 2.80
C ARG A 124 -18.71 -1.75 2.05
N ASN A 125 -18.54 -1.65 0.73
CA ASN A 125 -18.16 -2.79 -0.12
C ASN A 125 -16.75 -3.29 0.18
N CYS A 126 -15.81 -2.40 0.49
CA CYS A 126 -14.43 -2.76 0.80
C CYS A 126 -14.36 -3.52 2.13
N PHE A 127 -15.02 -2.97 3.16
CA PHE A 127 -15.02 -3.60 4.49
C PHE A 127 -15.84 -4.89 4.53
N SER A 128 -17.02 -4.96 3.89
CA SER A 128 -17.81 -6.20 3.87
C SER A 128 -17.05 -7.37 3.22
N GLN A 129 -16.37 -7.12 2.10
CA GLN A 129 -15.51 -8.12 1.45
C GLN A 129 -14.35 -8.52 2.36
N ALA A 130 -13.69 -7.56 3.00
CA ALA A 130 -12.57 -7.84 3.89
C ALA A 130 -12.98 -8.65 5.13
N PHE A 131 -14.14 -8.36 5.74
CA PHE A 131 -14.70 -9.13 6.85
C PHE A 131 -15.05 -10.57 6.44
N ARG A 132 -15.60 -10.77 5.23
CA ARG A 132 -15.86 -12.11 4.68
C ARG A 132 -14.57 -12.92 4.54
N VAL A 133 -13.51 -12.31 3.99
CA VAL A 133 -12.19 -12.95 3.83
C VAL A 133 -11.52 -13.24 5.17
N LEU A 134 -11.67 -12.35 6.16
CA LEU A 134 -11.14 -12.60 7.50
C LEU A 134 -11.84 -13.81 8.15
N SER A 135 -13.09 -14.10 7.74
CA SER A 135 -13.88 -15.27 8.14
C SER A 135 -13.96 -15.39 9.67
N VAL A 136 -14.34 -14.29 10.31
CA VAL A 136 -14.45 -14.24 11.77
C VAL A 136 -15.74 -14.94 12.18
N THR A 137 -15.63 -16.07 12.87
CA THR A 137 -16.78 -16.87 13.29
C THR A 137 -17.30 -16.44 14.66
N GLY A 138 -18.61 -16.22 14.79
CA GLY A 138 -19.29 -15.93 16.07
C GLY A 138 -19.35 -14.45 16.45
N ASP A 139 -19.78 -14.15 17.67
CA ASP A 139 -19.94 -12.77 18.16
C ASP A 139 -18.57 -12.08 18.33
N VAL A 140 -18.35 -11.02 17.57
CA VAL A 140 -17.14 -10.18 17.59
C VAL A 140 -17.49 -8.72 17.61
N THR A 141 -16.63 -7.92 18.24
CA THR A 141 -16.78 -6.46 18.33
C THR A 141 -15.75 -5.79 17.43
N ALA A 142 -16.20 -4.92 16.52
CA ALA A 142 -15.33 -4.11 15.68
C ALA A 142 -14.80 -2.93 16.51
N MET A 143 -13.50 -2.94 16.77
CA MET A 143 -12.80 -1.88 17.50
C MET A 143 -12.07 -1.00 16.50
N PHE A 144 -12.35 0.30 16.51
CA PHE A 144 -11.77 1.22 15.53
C PHE A 144 -10.46 1.80 16.05
N MET A 145 -9.52 2.04 15.14
CA MET A 145 -8.25 2.63 15.50
C MET A 145 -8.44 4.07 16.03
N PRO A 146 -7.88 4.43 17.20
CA PRO A 146 -8.05 5.76 17.76
C PRO A 146 -7.46 6.85 16.85
N CYS A 147 -8.22 7.93 16.63
CA CYS A 147 -7.75 9.09 15.89
C CYS A 147 -7.12 10.13 16.82
N SER A 148 -6.65 11.23 16.21
CA SER A 148 -6.05 12.34 16.95
C SER A 148 -7.06 13.17 17.74
N THR A 149 -8.33 13.19 17.31
CA THR A 149 -9.43 13.89 17.99
C THR A 149 -10.70 13.04 17.94
N SER A 150 -11.59 13.22 18.91
CA SER A 150 -12.90 12.55 18.94
C SER A 150 -13.73 12.85 17.68
N ARG A 151 -13.74 14.12 17.23
CA ARG A 151 -14.46 14.52 16.01
C ARG A 151 -13.99 13.74 14.77
N ARG A 152 -12.67 13.55 14.59
CA ARG A 152 -12.13 12.80 13.45
C ARG A 152 -12.45 11.31 13.54
N TYR A 153 -12.41 10.76 14.76
CA TYR A 153 -12.76 9.37 15.03
C TYR A 153 -14.21 9.07 14.64
N HIS A 154 -15.18 9.81 15.19
CA HIS A 154 -16.59 9.59 14.86
C HIS A 154 -16.91 9.92 13.41
N ARG A 155 -16.36 11.01 12.84
CA ARG A 155 -16.54 11.34 11.41
C ARG A 155 -16.13 10.18 10.50
N ARG A 156 -14.98 9.56 10.77
CA ARG A 156 -14.43 8.48 9.95
C ARG A 156 -15.17 7.16 10.14
N PHE A 157 -15.45 6.79 11.40
CA PHE A 157 -15.85 5.43 11.72
C PHE A 157 -17.34 5.22 12.00
N SER A 158 -18.12 6.27 12.30
CA SER A 158 -19.56 6.12 12.61
C SER A 158 -20.35 5.43 11.49
N GLY A 159 -20.16 5.88 10.25
CA GLY A 159 -20.87 5.33 9.10
C GLY A 159 -20.55 3.86 8.82
N ILE A 160 -19.28 3.44 9.04
CA ILE A 160 -18.88 2.05 8.87
C ILE A 160 -19.27 1.20 10.10
N ALA A 161 -19.23 1.74 11.30
CA ALA A 161 -19.65 1.07 12.53
C ALA A 161 -21.14 0.67 12.45
N ALA A 162 -22.01 1.61 12.10
CA ALA A 162 -23.44 1.34 11.90
C ALA A 162 -23.69 0.31 10.80
N PHE A 163 -22.90 0.33 9.71
CA PHE A 163 -23.01 -0.65 8.64
C PHE A 163 -22.58 -2.06 9.08
N LEU A 164 -21.46 -2.19 9.80
CA LEU A 164 -20.98 -3.50 10.26
C LEU A 164 -21.96 -4.15 11.24
N GLU A 165 -22.58 -3.34 12.10
CA GLU A 165 -23.56 -3.81 13.07
C GLU A 165 -24.90 -4.18 12.41
N SER A 166 -25.48 -3.29 11.59
CA SER A 166 -26.72 -3.58 10.86
C SER A 166 -26.56 -4.73 9.85
N GLY A 167 -25.38 -4.90 9.28
CA GLY A 167 -25.05 -6.00 8.36
C GLY A 167 -24.72 -7.32 9.06
N GLY A 168 -24.69 -7.37 10.40
CA GLY A 168 -24.36 -8.57 11.16
C GLY A 168 -22.91 -9.04 11.03
N TYR A 169 -21.99 -8.16 10.59
CA TYR A 169 -20.57 -8.48 10.45
C TYR A 169 -19.84 -8.44 11.80
N ALA A 170 -20.17 -7.46 12.65
CA ALA A 170 -19.60 -7.29 13.99
C ALA A 170 -20.44 -6.29 14.81
N ARG A 171 -20.47 -6.43 16.14
CA ARG A 171 -21.01 -5.41 17.05
C ARG A 171 -20.16 -4.15 17.01
N SER A 172 -20.78 -2.99 17.10
CA SER A 172 -20.04 -1.72 17.10
C SER A 172 -19.29 -1.53 18.41
N GLY A 173 -17.96 -1.34 18.33
CA GLY A 173 -17.12 -0.91 19.43
C GLY A 173 -16.81 0.58 19.42
N LEU A 174 -17.52 1.38 18.60
CA LEU A 174 -17.23 2.80 18.38
C LEU A 174 -17.15 3.57 19.70
N ASP A 175 -18.13 3.39 20.58
CA ASP A 175 -18.26 4.13 21.84
C ASP A 175 -17.60 3.40 23.03
N LEU A 176 -16.87 2.30 22.78
CA LEU A 176 -16.08 1.59 23.80
C LEU A 176 -14.70 2.22 24.00
N ILE A 177 -14.39 3.29 23.26
CA ILE A 177 -13.20 4.10 23.42
C ILE A 177 -13.62 5.56 23.58
N CYS A 178 -13.02 6.24 24.55
CA CYS A 178 -13.14 7.68 24.72
C CYS A 178 -11.79 8.33 24.47
N ILE A 179 -11.68 9.23 23.49
CA ILE A 179 -10.45 10.01 23.26
C ILE A 179 -10.41 11.15 24.28
N THR A 180 -9.44 11.10 25.20
CA THR A 180 -9.35 11.99 26.37
C THR A 180 -8.66 13.30 26.09
N GLU A 181 -7.71 13.32 25.15
CA GLU A 181 -6.95 14.52 24.76
C GLU A 181 -6.84 14.64 23.25
N ASP A 182 -7.20 15.81 22.73
CA ASP A 182 -7.03 16.18 21.32
C ASP A 182 -5.55 16.45 21.03
N ARG A 183 -4.99 15.79 20.02
CA ARG A 183 -3.59 15.98 19.58
C ARG A 183 -3.47 16.19 18.07
N GLU A 184 -2.30 16.65 17.65
CA GLU A 184 -1.87 16.53 16.26
C GLU A 184 -1.64 15.06 15.89
N SER A 185 -1.77 14.73 14.60
CA SER A 185 -1.59 13.35 14.17
C SER A 185 -0.13 12.89 14.42
N LYS A 186 0.06 11.64 14.86
CA LYS A 186 1.40 11.04 15.05
C LYS A 186 2.29 11.14 13.79
N HIS A 187 1.69 11.30 12.61
CA HIS A 187 2.41 11.46 11.33
C HIS A 187 2.88 12.89 11.04
N THR A 188 2.40 13.87 11.80
CA THR A 188 2.70 15.30 11.63
C THR A 188 3.63 15.83 12.73
N SER A 189 3.71 15.15 13.88
CA SER A 189 4.53 15.56 15.02
C SER A 189 6.03 15.23 14.84
N GLU A 190 6.91 16.22 15.01
CA GLU A 190 8.38 16.05 14.93
C GLU A 190 8.98 15.24 16.09
N ARG A 191 8.28 15.08 17.22
CA ARG A 191 8.75 14.33 18.39
C ARG A 191 8.22 12.89 18.36
N ARG A 192 9.08 11.96 17.93
CA ARG A 192 8.78 10.51 17.84
C ARG A 192 9.08 9.71 19.11
N SER A 193 9.65 10.33 20.14
CA SER A 193 10.23 9.60 21.28
C SER A 193 9.52 9.90 22.60
N GLY A 194 8.97 8.83 23.18
CA GLY A 194 8.94 8.63 24.63
C GLY A 194 7.97 9.52 25.40
N VAL A 195 6.68 9.24 25.30
CA VAL A 195 5.73 9.50 26.37
C VAL A 195 4.79 8.29 26.42
N ASP A 196 4.39 7.87 27.61
CA ASP A 196 3.34 6.87 27.85
C ASP A 196 2.01 7.42 27.23
N THR A 197 1.63 7.02 26.01
CA THR A 197 0.90 7.87 25.02
C THR A 197 -0.44 7.35 24.47
N ALA A 198 -1.21 6.59 25.24
CA ALA A 198 -2.59 6.31 24.86
C ALA A 198 -3.46 7.55 25.17
N ASN A 199 -3.82 8.35 24.16
CA ASN A 199 -4.70 9.52 24.28
C ASN A 199 -6.19 9.14 24.37
N TYR A 200 -6.46 7.93 24.86
CA TYR A 200 -7.80 7.36 24.87
C TYR A 200 -7.95 6.37 26.02
N MET A 201 -9.14 6.33 26.58
CA MET A 201 -9.57 5.37 27.59
C MET A 201 -10.44 4.30 26.94
N MET A 202 -10.34 3.08 27.46
CA MET A 202 -11.13 1.94 27.02
C MET A 202 -12.18 1.58 28.06
N ALA A 203 -13.37 1.19 27.61
CA ALA A 203 -14.44 0.73 28.49
C ALA A 203 -14.12 -0.65 29.10
N MET A 204 -14.48 -0.83 30.38
CA MET A 204 -14.33 -2.11 31.10
C MET A 204 -15.10 -3.27 30.45
N GLY A 205 -16.12 -2.98 29.63
CA GLY A 205 -16.91 -3.97 28.91
C GLY A 205 -16.15 -4.74 27.82
N LEU A 206 -14.88 -4.44 27.56
CA LEU A 206 -14.05 -5.15 26.58
C LEU A 206 -13.50 -6.49 27.07
N ARG A 207 -13.52 -6.73 28.39
CA ARG A 207 -12.95 -7.95 28.97
C ARG A 207 -13.67 -9.20 28.45
N GLY A 208 -12.90 -10.16 27.92
CA GLY A 208 -13.37 -11.41 27.34
C GLY A 208 -13.99 -11.27 25.95
N LYS A 209 -14.14 -10.05 25.42
CA LYS A 209 -14.69 -9.86 24.06
C LYS A 209 -13.64 -10.20 23.01
N ARG A 210 -14.09 -10.91 21.97
CA ARG A 210 -13.31 -11.10 20.76
C ARG A 210 -13.44 -9.87 19.88
N VAL A 211 -12.32 -9.27 19.52
CA VAL A 211 -12.29 -7.99 18.82
C VAL A 211 -11.60 -8.11 17.46
N VAL A 212 -12.10 -7.34 16.50
CA VAL A 212 -11.48 -7.13 15.20
C VAL A 212 -11.11 -5.66 15.11
N ILE A 213 -9.84 -5.36 14.88
CA ILE A 213 -9.37 -3.97 14.75
C ILE A 213 -9.72 -3.46 13.35
N VAL A 214 -10.28 -2.26 13.23
CA VAL A 214 -10.66 -1.63 11.96
C VAL A 214 -9.96 -0.29 11.82
N ASP A 215 -9.29 -0.08 10.67
CA ASP A 215 -8.56 1.17 10.41
C ASP A 215 -8.60 1.55 8.92
N ASP A 216 -8.19 2.79 8.61
CA ASP A 216 -8.09 3.28 7.23
C ASP A 216 -6.86 2.72 6.51
N LEU A 217 -5.68 2.76 7.13
CA LEU A 217 -4.41 2.57 6.44
C LEU A 217 -3.40 1.77 7.25
N LEU A 218 -3.03 0.60 6.74
CA LEU A 218 -1.85 -0.12 7.22
C LEU A 218 -0.57 0.46 6.60
N THR A 219 0.29 1.07 7.42
CA THR A 219 1.59 1.66 6.99
C THR A 219 2.78 0.79 7.42
N SER A 220 3.32 1.00 8.62
CA SER A 220 4.28 0.10 9.27
C SER A 220 3.61 -1.00 10.07
N GLY A 221 2.46 -0.69 10.65
CA GLY A 221 1.76 -1.57 11.59
C GLY A 221 2.19 -1.39 13.04
N ASP A 222 3.08 -0.45 13.36
CA ASP A 222 3.49 -0.22 14.75
C ASP A 222 2.29 0.22 15.61
N SER A 223 1.46 1.13 15.08
CA SER A 223 0.23 1.57 15.76
C SER A 223 -0.77 0.43 15.95
N LEU A 224 -0.84 -0.53 15.00
CA LEU A 224 -1.69 -1.71 15.14
C LEU A 224 -1.24 -2.56 16.33
N LEU A 225 0.07 -2.78 16.49
CA LEU A 225 0.62 -3.59 17.60
C LEU A 225 0.40 -2.90 18.95
N GLU A 226 0.67 -1.60 19.02
CA GLU A 226 0.44 -0.80 20.22
C GLU A 226 -1.03 -0.88 20.66
N TYR A 227 -1.95 -0.74 19.70
CA TYR A 227 -3.37 -0.80 19.98
C TYR A 227 -3.87 -2.20 20.33
N ALA A 228 -3.40 -3.24 19.61
CA ALA A 228 -3.70 -4.62 19.93
C ALA A 228 -3.23 -4.98 21.35
N HIS A 229 -2.01 -4.57 21.72
CA HIS A 229 -1.48 -4.80 23.06
C HIS A 229 -2.32 -4.10 24.14
N ASN A 230 -2.78 -2.87 23.89
CA ASN A 230 -3.65 -2.17 24.84
C ASN A 230 -5.02 -2.85 24.98
N LEU A 231 -5.59 -3.39 23.90
CA LEU A 231 -6.83 -4.17 23.93
C LEU A 231 -6.64 -5.46 24.75
N GLU A 232 -5.51 -6.16 24.58
CA GLU A 232 -5.18 -7.37 25.34
C GLU A 232 -4.97 -7.07 26.82
N ARG A 233 -4.35 -5.92 27.17
CA ARG A 233 -4.16 -5.48 28.57
C ARG A 233 -5.48 -5.28 29.32
N VAL A 234 -6.55 -4.85 28.63
CA VAL A 234 -7.90 -4.75 29.23
C VAL A 234 -8.68 -6.07 29.15
N GLY A 235 -8.05 -7.14 28.69
CA GLY A 235 -8.60 -8.49 28.65
C GLY A 235 -9.44 -8.80 27.41
N ALA A 236 -9.36 -7.98 26.35
CA ALA A 236 -9.96 -8.33 25.06
C ALA A 236 -9.08 -9.35 24.30
N ILE A 237 -9.68 -10.09 23.37
CA ILE A 237 -9.01 -11.10 22.56
C ILE A 237 -8.95 -10.60 21.12
N VAL A 238 -7.78 -10.18 20.64
CA VAL A 238 -7.60 -9.67 19.28
C VAL A 238 -7.61 -10.83 18.29
N THR A 239 -8.67 -10.92 17.48
CA THR A 239 -8.86 -12.02 16.52
C THR A 239 -8.35 -11.71 15.12
N GLY A 240 -8.17 -10.42 14.81
CA GLY A 240 -7.66 -9.97 13.53
C GLY A 240 -7.81 -8.47 13.33
N ALA A 241 -7.42 -7.99 12.16
CA ALA A 241 -7.53 -6.60 11.76
C ALA A 241 -7.95 -6.45 10.29
N VAL A 242 -8.77 -5.43 10.02
CA VAL A 242 -9.25 -5.06 8.69
C VAL A 242 -8.85 -3.63 8.40
N PHE A 243 -8.25 -3.41 7.23
CA PHE A 243 -7.84 -2.10 6.76
C PHE A 243 -8.57 -1.74 5.48
N LEU A 244 -8.96 -0.48 5.31
CA LEU A 244 -9.42 -0.02 4.00
C LEU A 244 -8.29 -0.18 2.97
N ALA A 245 -7.08 0.28 3.31
CA ALA A 245 -5.96 0.22 2.41
C ALA A 245 -4.63 -0.11 3.10
N ARG A 246 -3.65 -0.53 2.31
CA ARG A 246 -2.26 -0.72 2.75
C ARG A 246 -1.35 0.19 1.95
N THR A 247 -0.48 0.92 2.62
CA THR A 247 0.48 1.81 1.95
C THR A 247 1.51 0.98 1.20
N PHE A 248 1.57 1.16 -0.12
CA PHE A 248 2.55 0.48 -0.95
C PHE A 248 3.96 1.03 -0.64
N ARG A 249 4.86 0.12 -0.25
CA ARG A 249 6.27 0.44 -0.02
C ARG A 249 7.05 0.24 -1.31
N MET A 250 7.53 1.36 -1.86
CA MET A 250 8.27 1.35 -3.11
C MET A 250 9.55 0.50 -2.97
N PRO A 251 9.73 -0.57 -3.78
CA PRO A 251 10.96 -1.35 -3.78
C PRO A 251 12.12 -0.54 -4.36
N SER A 252 13.36 -0.97 -4.09
CA SER A 252 14.53 -0.35 -4.71
C SER A 252 14.51 -0.56 -6.24
N PRO A 253 15.00 0.40 -7.05
CA PRO A 253 15.09 0.23 -8.49
C PRO A 253 15.96 -0.98 -8.91
N ALA A 254 16.88 -1.42 -8.05
CA ALA A 254 17.68 -2.61 -8.28
C ALA A 254 16.84 -3.89 -8.15
N THR A 255 15.97 -3.96 -7.14
CA THR A 255 15.03 -5.07 -6.95
C THR A 255 14.09 -5.21 -8.15
N VAL A 256 13.50 -4.10 -8.60
CA VAL A 256 12.61 -4.09 -9.77
C VAL A 256 13.35 -4.56 -11.02
N ARG A 257 14.56 -4.02 -11.27
CA ARG A 257 15.40 -4.45 -12.39
C ARG A 257 15.66 -5.95 -12.36
N ARG A 258 16.00 -6.52 -11.20
CA ARG A 258 16.25 -7.95 -11.04
C ARG A 258 15.02 -8.79 -11.42
N VAL A 259 13.83 -8.39 -10.99
CA VAL A 259 12.57 -9.08 -11.33
C VAL A 259 12.33 -9.06 -12.84
N VAL A 260 12.50 -7.90 -13.47
CA VAL A 260 12.30 -7.73 -14.92
C VAL A 260 13.33 -8.53 -15.73
N TRP A 261 14.60 -8.48 -15.34
CA TRP A 261 15.65 -9.27 -15.99
C TRP A 261 15.42 -10.77 -15.86
N LYS A 262 15.01 -11.25 -14.68
CA LYS A 262 14.64 -12.67 -14.48
C LYS A 262 13.52 -13.10 -15.43
N HIS A 263 12.48 -12.28 -15.56
CA HIS A 263 11.37 -12.55 -16.48
C HIS A 263 11.81 -12.50 -17.95
N HIS A 264 12.69 -11.56 -18.32
CA HIS A 264 13.19 -11.44 -19.69
C HIS A 264 14.06 -12.64 -20.08
N LEU A 265 14.98 -13.06 -19.21
CA LEU A 265 15.82 -14.24 -19.43
C LEU A 265 14.99 -15.53 -19.50
N SER A 266 13.98 -15.67 -18.65
CA SER A 266 13.08 -16.83 -18.70
C SER A 266 12.31 -16.91 -20.02
N ALA A 267 11.86 -15.78 -20.58
CA ALA A 267 11.19 -15.75 -21.88
C ALA A 267 12.14 -16.18 -23.01
N LEU A 268 13.37 -15.64 -23.02
CA LEU A 268 14.41 -16.02 -23.99
C LEU A 268 14.75 -17.52 -23.94
N LEU A 269 14.77 -18.12 -22.74
CA LEU A 269 15.07 -19.55 -22.56
C LEU A 269 13.90 -20.48 -22.93
N THR A 270 12.67 -19.98 -22.89
CA THR A 270 11.45 -20.79 -23.17
C THR A 270 10.92 -20.64 -24.59
N GLY A 271 11.59 -19.85 -25.44
CA GLY A 271 11.24 -19.70 -26.86
C GLY A 271 9.88 -19.02 -27.09
N LYS A 272 9.36 -18.28 -26.10
CA LYS A 272 8.13 -17.48 -26.17
C LYS A 272 8.42 -15.99 -26.05
#